data_AF-A0A914CL16-F1
#
_entry.id   AF-A0A914CL16-F1
#
_cell.length_a   1.000
_cell.length_b   1.000
_cell.length_c   1.000
_cell.angle_alpha   90.00
_cell.angle_beta   90.00
_cell.angle_gamma   90.00
#
_symmetry.space_group_name_H-M   'P 1'
#
loop_
_entity.id
_entity.type
_entity.pdbx_description
1 polymer ?
#
loop_
_entity_poly.entity_id
_entity_poly.type
_entity_poly.pdbx_seq_one_letter_code
_entity_poly.pdbx_strand_id
1 'polypeptide(L)'
;MEAGTPNKEDIEKQLKAKYTSQFERFYITVHPKGLPGDIPGKCSNLNYAARMAVKYLKEDRAYNFKNVEVLVTTGDVDNIFGDRYFDALEEDYWKLTPDQRYNTVWQSPLFYCMNIDKSPFFVRNIGLLRAFFMMGYLIPWNINTMSVFSLTLKLYEDGEFTHPGYQGPTIFTSSTNGPDKFEDGL
;
A
#
# COMPACT_ATOMS: atom_id res chain seq x y z
N MET A 1 -5.99 4.62 10.57
CA MET A 1 -7.37 5.02 10.94
C MET A 1 -7.43 6.54 11.03
N GLU A 2 -8.56 7.19 10.77
CA GLU A 2 -8.67 8.64 10.98
C GLU A 2 -9.03 8.98 12.43
N ALA A 3 -8.55 10.12 12.94
CA ALA A 3 -8.87 10.57 14.29
C ALA A 3 -10.38 10.77 14.57
N GLY A 4 -11.21 10.79 13.51
CA GLY A 4 -12.66 10.89 13.59
C GLY A 4 -13.41 9.57 13.75
N THR A 5 -12.70 8.43 13.74
CA THR A 5 -13.33 7.11 13.81
C THR A 5 -13.90 6.87 15.22
N PRO A 6 -15.20 6.58 15.39
CA PRO A 6 -15.77 6.21 16.69
C PRO A 6 -15.16 4.89 17.19
N ASN A 7 -15.03 4.73 18.51
CA ASN A 7 -14.51 3.52 19.17
C ASN A 7 -13.08 3.09 18.74
N LYS A 8 -12.25 4.04 18.29
CA LYS A 8 -10.88 3.77 17.82
C LYS A 8 -10.01 2.99 18.82
N GLU A 9 -10.14 3.28 20.11
CA GLU A 9 -9.33 2.66 21.17
C GLU A 9 -9.70 1.18 21.37
N ASP A 10 -10.99 0.85 21.32
CA ASP A 10 -11.46 -0.53 21.39
C ASP A 10 -11.04 -1.33 20.15
N ILE A 11 -11.17 -0.71 18.97
CA ILE A 11 -10.73 -1.31 17.70
C ILE A 11 -9.22 -1.55 17.72
N GLU A 12 -8.43 -0.57 18.17
CA GLU A 12 -6.98 -0.69 18.31
C GLU A 12 -6.60 -1.86 19.22
N LYS A 13 -7.27 -1.97 20.38
CA LYS A 13 -7.02 -3.06 21.34
C LYS A 13 -7.35 -4.43 20.75
N GLN A 14 -8.48 -4.54 20.04
CA GLN A 14 -8.87 -5.80 19.37
C GLN A 14 -7.87 -6.18 18.27
N LEU A 15 -7.42 -5.22 17.46
CA LEU A 15 -6.44 -5.45 16.41
C LEU A 15 -5.08 -5.89 16.97
N LYS A 16 -4.59 -5.20 18.01
CA LYS A 16 -3.35 -5.61 18.71
C LYS A 16 -3.45 -7.03 19.26
N ALA A 17 -4.53 -7.33 19.98
CA ALA A 17 -4.72 -8.67 20.54
C ALA A 17 -4.75 -9.78 19.48
N LYS A 18 -5.29 -9.49 18.29
CA LYS A 18 -5.45 -10.47 17.22
C LYS A 18 -4.21 -10.64 16.34
N TYR A 19 -3.49 -9.56 16.03
CA TYR A 19 -2.46 -9.56 14.99
C TYR A 19 -1.02 -9.39 15.50
N THR A 20 -0.81 -8.91 16.73
CA THR A 20 0.55 -8.69 17.24
C THR A 20 1.41 -9.97 17.27
N SER A 21 0.81 -11.15 17.48
CA SER A 21 1.55 -12.42 17.45
C SER A 21 1.80 -12.99 16.05
N GLN A 22 1.17 -12.41 15.02
CA GLN A 22 1.28 -12.89 13.63
C GLN A 22 2.34 -12.14 12.84
N PHE A 23 2.73 -10.95 13.29
CA PHE A 23 3.74 -10.11 12.64
C PHE A 23 4.92 -9.89 13.59
N GLU A 24 6.13 -9.84 13.05
CA GLU A 24 7.32 -9.49 13.85
C GLU A 24 7.19 -8.09 14.46
N ARG A 25 6.64 -7.15 13.69
CA ARG A 25 6.32 -5.79 14.13
C ARG A 25 4.92 -5.43 13.65
N PHE A 26 4.11 -4.92 14.57
CA PHE A 26 2.75 -4.49 14.27
C PHE A 26 2.52 -3.08 14.80
N TYR A 27 2.36 -2.13 13.87
CA TYR A 27 2.12 -0.72 14.18
C TYR A 27 0.70 -0.33 13.80
N ILE A 28 0.06 0.44 14.67
CA ILE A 28 -1.22 1.07 14.37
C ILE A 28 -0.99 2.57 14.34
N THR A 29 -1.41 3.21 13.25
CA THR A 29 -1.29 4.65 13.05
C THR A 29 -2.67 5.29 12.96
N VAL A 30 -2.78 6.46 13.58
CA VAL A 30 -3.98 7.29 13.54
C VAL A 30 -3.64 8.60 12.85
N HIS A 31 -4.29 8.85 11.72
CA HIS A 31 -4.11 10.07 10.96
C HIS A 31 -4.73 11.26 11.73
N PRO A 32 -3.94 12.30 12.05
CA PRO A 32 -4.45 13.48 12.75
C PRO A 32 -5.38 14.29 11.81
N LYS A 33 -6.36 14.98 12.40
CA LYS A 33 -7.25 15.88 11.65
C LYS A 33 -6.58 17.25 11.47
N GLY A 34 -6.68 17.81 10.27
CA GLY A 34 -6.33 19.21 9.99
C GLY A 34 -4.87 19.48 9.62
N LEU A 35 -4.17 18.51 9.01
CA LEU A 35 -2.86 18.78 8.40
C LEU A 35 -3.01 19.73 7.21
N PRO A 36 -2.16 20.77 7.09
CA PRO A 36 -2.24 21.74 6.00
C PRO A 36 -1.96 21.06 4.65
N GLY A 37 -2.83 21.29 3.66
CA GLY A 37 -2.72 20.70 2.32
C GLY A 37 -3.21 19.25 2.20
N ASP A 38 -3.72 18.66 3.29
CA ASP A 38 -4.13 17.27 3.31
C ASP A 38 -5.66 17.09 3.20
N ILE A 39 -6.09 16.24 2.28
CA ILE A 39 -7.50 15.90 2.06
C ILE A 39 -7.78 14.58 2.78
N PRO A 40 -8.61 14.54 3.83
CA PRO A 40 -8.95 13.30 4.52
C PRO A 40 -9.43 12.22 3.53
N GLY A 41 -8.78 11.06 3.56
CA GLY A 41 -9.03 10.00 2.61
C GLY A 41 -8.06 8.83 2.72
N LYS A 42 -8.28 7.80 1.90
CA LYS A 42 -7.48 6.57 1.88
C LYS A 42 -6.00 6.84 1.61
N CYS A 43 -5.70 7.72 0.66
CA CYS A 43 -4.34 8.04 0.25
C CYS A 43 -3.57 8.79 1.33
N SER A 44 -4.18 9.77 1.99
CA SER A 44 -3.58 10.48 3.13
C SER A 44 -3.31 9.58 4.32
N ASN A 45 -4.26 8.69 4.63
CA ASN A 45 -4.08 7.67 5.65
C ASN A 45 -2.90 6.75 5.31
N LEU A 46 -2.79 6.30 4.05
CA LEU A 46 -1.71 5.44 3.59
C LEU A 46 -0.35 6.16 3.63
N ASN A 47 -0.30 7.41 3.15
CA ASN A 47 0.90 8.24 3.16
C ASN A 47 1.43 8.44 4.59
N TYR A 48 0.55 8.87 5.50
CA TYR A 48 0.90 9.04 6.90
C TYR A 48 1.35 7.74 7.55
N ALA A 49 0.59 6.65 7.35
CA ALA A 49 0.93 5.35 7.91
C ALA A 49 2.31 4.87 7.43
N ALA A 50 2.62 5.05 6.15
CA ALA A 50 3.89 4.63 5.62
C ALA A 50 5.07 5.49 6.09
N ARG A 51 4.90 6.82 6.15
CA ARG A 51 5.92 7.72 6.74
C ARG A 51 6.22 7.37 8.19
N MET A 52 5.18 7.11 8.98
CA MET A 52 5.33 6.67 10.37
C MET A 52 5.99 5.29 10.46
N ALA A 53 5.61 4.32 9.61
CA ALA A 53 6.23 3.01 9.58
C ALA A 53 7.73 3.09 9.28
N VAL A 54 8.14 3.90 8.30
CA VAL A 54 9.55 4.13 7.96
C VAL A 54 10.30 4.80 9.11
N LYS A 55 9.69 5.81 9.76
CA LYS A 55 10.27 6.44 10.95
C LYS A 55 10.52 5.42 12.07
N TYR A 56 9.52 4.59 12.39
CA TYR A 56 9.64 3.56 13.41
C TYR A 56 10.67 2.49 13.06
N LEU A 57 10.76 2.07 11.80
CA LEU A 57 11.75 1.11 11.34
C LEU A 57 13.19 1.67 11.40
N LYS A 58 13.38 2.97 11.14
CA LYS A 58 14.68 3.65 11.26
C LYS A 58 15.10 3.87 12.71
N GLU A 59 14.14 4.08 13.61
CA GLU A 59 14.38 4.26 15.05
C GLU A 59 14.58 2.93 15.81
N ASP A 60 14.10 1.81 15.26
CA ASP A 60 14.28 0.49 15.86
C ASP A 60 15.74 0.02 15.76
N ARG A 61 16.46 0.08 16.88
CA ARG A 61 17.86 -0.36 16.98
C ARG A 61 18.05 -1.86 16.79
N ALA A 62 17.01 -2.68 17.02
CA ALA A 62 17.08 -4.12 16.79
C ALA A 62 16.98 -4.46 15.29
N TYR A 63 16.44 -3.54 14.48
CA TYR A 63 16.31 -3.70 13.05
C TYR A 63 17.48 -3.01 12.33
N ASN A 64 18.32 -3.79 11.63
CA ASN A 64 19.44 -3.21 10.87
C ASN A 64 18.97 -2.61 9.53
N PHE A 65 18.26 -1.50 9.60
CA PHE A 65 17.65 -0.83 8.45
C PHE A 65 18.65 -0.48 7.33
N LYS A 66 19.94 -0.28 7.65
CA LYS A 66 20.95 0.18 6.68
C LYS A 66 21.41 -0.88 5.67
N ASN A 67 21.23 -2.17 5.98
CA ASN A 67 21.77 -3.27 5.17
C ASN A 67 20.67 -4.18 4.60
N VAL A 68 19.43 -3.73 4.62
CA VAL A 68 18.27 -4.52 4.18
C VAL A 68 17.50 -3.75 3.11
N GLU A 69 17.12 -4.46 2.05
CA GLU A 69 16.19 -3.92 1.07
C GLU A 69 14.77 -4.19 1.55
N VAL A 70 13.95 -3.15 1.61
CA VAL A 70 12.58 -3.22 2.12
C VAL A 70 11.61 -3.11 0.95
N LEU A 71 10.71 -4.09 0.84
CA LEU A 71 9.57 -4.05 -0.09
C LEU A 71 8.34 -3.55 0.66
N VAL A 72 7.72 -2.50 0.13
CA VAL A 72 6.47 -1.93 0.63
C VAL A 72 5.34 -2.52 -0.20
N THR A 73 4.44 -3.26 0.44
CA THR A 73 3.23 -3.78 -0.18
C THR A 73 2.01 -3.09 0.41
N THR A 74 1.15 -2.59 -0.45
CA THR A 74 -0.13 -2.00 -0.07
C THR A 74 -1.26 -3.00 -0.33
N GLY A 75 -2.31 -2.95 0.48
CA GLY A 75 -3.48 -3.79 0.30
C GLY A 75 -4.64 -3.34 1.17
N ASP A 76 -5.84 -3.58 0.69
CA ASP A 76 -7.06 -3.32 1.45
C ASP A 76 -7.32 -4.39 2.51
N VAL A 77 -8.13 -4.04 3.52
CA VAL A 77 -8.43 -4.93 4.66
C VAL A 77 -9.22 -6.18 4.25
N ASP A 78 -9.93 -6.11 3.13
CA ASP A 78 -10.65 -7.22 2.50
C ASP A 78 -9.81 -7.98 1.48
N ASN A 79 -8.54 -7.60 1.28
CA ASN A 79 -7.64 -8.30 0.37
C ASN A 79 -7.12 -9.59 1.01
N ILE A 80 -7.23 -10.69 0.26
CA ILE A 80 -6.65 -11.98 0.62
C ILE A 80 -5.52 -12.27 -0.35
N PHE A 81 -4.29 -12.28 0.17
CA PHE A 81 -3.13 -12.68 -0.62
C PHE A 81 -3.17 -14.19 -0.84
N GLY A 82 -2.88 -14.62 -2.07
CA GLY A 82 -2.69 -16.04 -2.34
C GLY A 82 -1.45 -16.59 -1.63
N ASP A 83 -1.44 -17.88 -1.33
CA ASP A 83 -0.38 -18.53 -0.53
C ASP A 83 1.04 -18.27 -1.07
N ARG A 84 1.18 -18.16 -2.39
CA ARG A 84 2.46 -17.94 -3.09
C ARG A 84 2.66 -16.50 -3.58
N TYR A 85 1.86 -15.54 -3.10
CA TYR A 85 1.94 -14.15 -3.55
C TYR A 85 3.33 -13.56 -3.29
N PHE A 86 3.82 -13.69 -2.05
CA PHE A 86 5.12 -13.16 -1.66
C PHE A 86 6.28 -13.95 -2.27
N ASP A 87 6.14 -15.28 -2.43
CA ASP A 87 7.11 -16.10 -3.14
C ASP A 87 7.29 -15.63 -4.60
N ALA A 88 6.19 -15.37 -5.30
CA ALA A 88 6.23 -14.90 -6.68
C ALA A 88 6.81 -13.48 -6.79
N LEU A 89 6.49 -12.61 -5.84
CA LEU A 89 7.08 -11.27 -5.74
C LEU A 89 8.60 -11.34 -5.54
N GLU A 90 9.06 -12.20 -4.64
CA GLU A 90 10.48 -12.40 -4.36
C GLU A 90 11.21 -13.02 -5.58
N GLU A 91 10.61 -14.02 -6.22
CA GLU A 91 11.17 -14.65 -7.42
C GLU A 91 11.36 -13.63 -8.55
N ASP A 92 10.38 -12.75 -8.77
CA ASP A 92 10.47 -11.71 -9.79
C ASP A 92 11.49 -10.62 -9.42
N TYR A 93 11.50 -10.22 -8.14
CA TYR A 93 12.49 -9.30 -7.60
C TYR A 93 13.94 -9.76 -7.84
N TRP A 94 14.23 -11.06 -7.64
CA TRP A 94 15.57 -11.60 -7.86
C TRP A 94 15.99 -11.68 -9.33
N LYS A 95 15.04 -11.72 -10.27
CA LYS A 95 15.34 -11.72 -11.73
C LYS A 95 15.83 -10.35 -12.23
N LEU A 96 15.53 -9.28 -11.51
CA LEU A 96 15.90 -7.92 -11.89
C LEU A 96 17.30 -7.55 -11.42
N THR A 97 17.99 -6.71 -12.21
CA THR A 97 19.25 -6.08 -11.78
C THR A 97 19.00 -5.06 -10.67
N PRO A 98 20.01 -4.72 -9.84
CA PRO A 98 19.87 -3.72 -8.78
C PRO A 98 19.26 -2.39 -9.25
N ASP A 99 19.66 -1.89 -10.42
CA ASP A 99 19.15 -0.65 -10.97
C ASP A 99 17.69 -0.76 -11.43
N GLN A 100 17.28 -1.92 -11.93
CA GLN A 100 15.89 -2.18 -12.34
C GLN A 100 14.95 -2.29 -11.12
N ARG A 101 15.43 -2.88 -10.01
CA ARG A 101 14.62 -3.03 -8.79
C ARG A 101 14.16 -1.69 -8.23
N TYR A 102 15.00 -0.67 -8.29
CA TYR A 102 14.66 0.67 -7.83
C TYR A 102 13.71 1.43 -8.76
N ASN A 103 13.41 0.90 -9.95
CA ASN A 103 12.52 1.53 -10.93
C ASN A 103 11.31 0.66 -11.28
N THR A 104 11.07 -0.41 -10.51
CA THR A 104 10.00 -1.37 -10.78
C THR A 104 8.90 -1.29 -9.73
N VAL A 105 7.66 -1.28 -10.20
CA VAL A 105 6.45 -1.45 -9.38
C VAL A 105 5.82 -2.77 -9.77
N TRP A 106 5.63 -3.65 -8.79
CA TRP A 106 4.92 -4.91 -8.97
C TRP A 106 3.45 -4.70 -8.71
N GLN A 107 2.64 -4.98 -9.72
CA GLN A 107 1.19 -4.92 -9.61
C GLN A 107 0.60 -6.29 -9.93
N SER A 108 -0.18 -6.82 -8.99
CA SER A 108 -0.90 -8.07 -9.19
C SER A 108 -2.30 -7.81 -9.76
N PRO A 109 -2.81 -8.68 -10.66
CA PRO A 109 -4.20 -8.62 -11.09
C PRO A 109 -5.14 -8.84 -9.90
N LEU A 110 -6.13 -7.96 -9.77
CA LEU A 110 -7.16 -8.06 -8.74
C LEU A 110 -8.27 -9.01 -9.18
N PHE A 111 -8.41 -10.13 -8.48
CA PHE A 111 -9.47 -11.10 -8.72
C PHE A 111 -10.63 -10.92 -7.75
N TYR A 112 -11.79 -10.52 -8.27
CA TYR A 112 -13.03 -10.35 -7.51
C TYR A 112 -13.83 -11.65 -7.42
N CYS A 113 -13.15 -12.78 -7.19
CA CYS A 113 -13.74 -14.11 -7.30
C CYS A 113 -14.10 -14.75 -5.94
N MET A 114 -14.05 -13.99 -4.84
CA MET A 114 -14.40 -14.48 -3.52
C MET A 114 -15.88 -14.86 -3.43
N ASN A 115 -16.19 -16.09 -3.00
CA ASN A 115 -17.56 -16.60 -2.85
C ASN A 115 -18.43 -16.47 -4.11
N ILE A 116 -17.83 -16.68 -5.28
CA ILE A 116 -18.52 -16.54 -6.57
C ILE A 116 -19.68 -17.53 -6.74
N ASP A 117 -19.61 -18.66 -6.03
CA ASP A 117 -20.62 -19.71 -5.91
C ASP A 117 -21.85 -19.25 -5.12
N LYS A 118 -21.65 -18.37 -4.13
CA LYS A 118 -22.73 -17.83 -3.27
C LYS A 118 -23.29 -16.49 -3.78
N SER A 119 -22.65 -15.91 -4.79
CA SER A 119 -23.01 -14.59 -5.32
C SER A 119 -24.17 -14.69 -6.32
N PRO A 120 -25.10 -13.71 -6.33
CA PRO A 120 -26.15 -13.63 -7.34
C PRO A 120 -25.58 -13.61 -8.76
N PHE A 121 -26.32 -14.15 -9.74
CA PHE A 121 -25.86 -14.31 -11.12
C PHE A 121 -25.22 -13.03 -11.71
N PHE A 122 -25.86 -11.87 -11.57
CA PHE A 122 -25.33 -10.61 -12.11
C PHE A 122 -24.04 -10.16 -11.42
N VAL A 123 -23.96 -10.29 -10.09
CA VAL A 123 -22.76 -9.94 -9.31
C VAL A 123 -21.57 -10.80 -9.74
N ARG A 124 -21.81 -12.10 -9.92
CA ARG A 124 -20.81 -13.04 -10.42
C ARG A 124 -20.27 -12.63 -11.80
N ASN A 125 -21.15 -12.33 -12.76
CA ASN A 125 -20.73 -11.96 -14.11
C ASN A 125 -19.95 -10.64 -14.11
N ILE A 126 -20.38 -9.65 -13.33
CA ILE A 126 -19.67 -8.37 -13.20
C ILE A 126 -18.28 -8.58 -12.56
N GLY A 127 -18.17 -9.44 -11.53
CA GLY A 127 -16.88 -9.77 -10.90
C GLY A 127 -15.88 -10.39 -11.87
N LEU A 128 -16.33 -11.38 -12.67
CA LEU A 128 -15.50 -12.00 -13.71
C LEU A 128 -15.11 -11.01 -14.80
N LEU A 129 -16.05 -10.21 -15.27
CA LEU A 129 -15.80 -9.19 -16.27
C LEU A 129 -14.79 -8.14 -15.77
N ARG A 130 -14.90 -7.74 -14.50
CA ARG A 130 -13.95 -6.82 -13.87
C ARG A 130 -12.56 -7.44 -13.77
N ALA A 131 -12.44 -8.71 -13.39
CA ALA A 131 -11.15 -9.41 -13.37
C ALA A 131 -10.52 -9.48 -14.77
N PHE A 132 -11.33 -9.75 -15.80
CA PHE A 132 -10.87 -9.75 -17.20
C PHE A 132 -10.36 -8.37 -17.64
N PHE A 133 -11.12 -7.30 -17.34
CA PHE A 133 -10.65 -5.94 -17.62
C PHE A 133 -9.39 -5.56 -16.85
N MET A 134 -9.26 -5.95 -15.58
CA MET A 134 -8.04 -5.71 -14.79
C MET A 134 -6.82 -6.37 -15.43
N MET A 135 -6.93 -7.61 -15.90
CA MET A 135 -5.87 -8.24 -16.66
C MET A 135 -5.57 -7.47 -17.96
N GLY A 136 -6.61 -7.03 -18.67
CA GLY A 136 -6.47 -6.21 -19.87
C GLY A 136 -5.74 -4.88 -19.64
N TYR A 137 -5.99 -4.22 -18.50
CA TYR A 137 -5.30 -2.98 -18.12
C TYR A 137 -3.81 -3.18 -17.80
N LEU A 138 -3.41 -4.39 -17.43
CA LEU A 138 -2.00 -4.72 -17.16
C LEU A 138 -1.20 -5.02 -18.43
N ILE A 139 -1.85 -5.43 -19.53
CA ILE A 139 -1.21 -5.71 -20.83
C ILE A 139 -0.40 -4.53 -21.40
N PRO A 140 -0.90 -3.27 -21.39
CA PRO A 140 -0.12 -2.14 -21.88
C PRO A 140 1.05 -1.76 -20.95
N TRP A 141 1.33 -2.51 -19.88
CA TRP A 141 2.34 -2.20 -18.87
C TRP A 141 2.16 -0.81 -18.26
N ASN A 142 0.93 -0.30 -18.25
CA ASN A 142 0.60 0.99 -17.68
C ASN A 142 0.38 0.84 -16.17
N ILE A 143 0.96 1.73 -15.38
CA ILE A 143 0.83 1.70 -13.92
C ILE A 143 -0.55 2.24 -13.56
N ASN A 144 -1.46 1.35 -13.16
CA ASN A 144 -2.78 1.73 -12.64
C ASN A 144 -3.00 1.09 -11.28
N THR A 145 -2.23 1.57 -10.30
CA THR A 145 -2.26 1.05 -8.93
C THR A 145 -3.54 1.46 -8.25
N MET A 146 -4.49 0.54 -8.15
CA MET A 146 -5.81 0.79 -7.55
C MET A 146 -5.91 0.37 -6.08
N SER A 147 -5.27 -0.74 -5.69
CA SER A 147 -5.44 -1.30 -4.34
C SER A 147 -4.22 -2.07 -3.86
N VAL A 148 -3.71 -3.01 -4.66
CA VAL A 148 -2.58 -3.87 -4.30
C VAL A 148 -1.42 -3.63 -5.24
N PHE A 149 -0.31 -3.15 -4.69
CA PHE A 149 0.96 -3.03 -5.39
C PHE A 149 2.10 -3.16 -4.40
N SER A 150 3.24 -3.59 -4.92
CA SER A 150 4.50 -3.72 -4.18
C SER A 150 5.59 -2.92 -4.88
N LEU A 151 6.45 -2.26 -4.11
CA LEU A 151 7.57 -1.47 -4.63
C LEU A 151 8.70 -1.39 -3.60
N THR A 152 9.89 -1.04 -4.04
CA THR A 152 11.02 -0.85 -3.12
C THR A 152 10.84 0.42 -2.28
N LEU A 153 11.20 0.36 -1.00
CA LEU A 153 11.10 1.53 -0.12
C LEU A 153 11.89 2.73 -0.65
N LYS A 154 13.04 2.48 -1.28
CA LYS A 154 13.83 3.53 -1.94
C LYS A 154 13.02 4.26 -3.01
N LEU A 155 12.38 3.51 -3.93
CA LEU A 155 11.50 4.09 -4.94
C LEU A 155 10.32 4.87 -4.30
N TYR A 156 9.83 4.40 -3.16
CA TYR A 156 8.76 5.08 -2.45
C TYR A 156 9.19 6.41 -1.83
N GLU A 157 10.40 6.47 -1.27
CA GLU A 157 10.99 7.68 -0.71
C GLU A 157 11.36 8.67 -1.82
N ASP A 158 11.95 8.17 -2.93
CA ASP A 158 12.31 8.97 -4.11
C ASP A 158 11.07 9.58 -4.79
N GLY A 159 9.91 8.90 -4.71
CA GLY A 159 8.62 9.40 -5.19
C GLY A 159 7.86 10.31 -4.21
N GLU A 160 8.47 10.70 -3.08
CA GLU A 160 7.85 11.49 -2.01
C GLU A 160 6.58 10.85 -1.40
N PHE A 161 6.51 9.52 -1.38
CA PHE A 161 5.37 8.72 -0.90
C PHE A 161 4.10 8.93 -1.74
N THR A 162 2.93 8.51 -1.22
CA THR A 162 1.65 8.68 -1.93
C THR A 162 1.16 10.12 -1.83
N HIS A 163 0.79 10.72 -2.96
CA HIS A 163 0.27 12.10 -2.99
C HIS A 163 -1.09 12.20 -2.23
N PRO A 164 -1.21 13.07 -1.21
CA PRO A 164 -2.41 13.16 -0.37
C PRO A 164 -3.64 13.75 -1.10
N GLY A 165 -3.42 14.57 -2.11
CA GLY A 165 -4.49 15.23 -2.88
C GLY A 165 -5.26 14.38 -3.90
N TYR A 166 -4.96 13.08 -4.06
CA TYR A 166 -5.61 12.23 -5.06
C TYR A 166 -6.42 11.09 -4.40
N GLN A 167 -7.66 10.86 -4.84
CA GLN A 167 -8.58 9.87 -4.23
C GLN A 167 -8.26 8.41 -4.61
N GLY A 168 -7.41 8.18 -5.61
CA GLY A 168 -6.84 6.87 -5.94
C GLY A 168 -5.37 6.75 -5.45
N PRO A 169 -4.85 5.55 -5.18
CA PRO A 169 -3.45 5.38 -4.81
C PRO A 169 -2.56 5.49 -6.06
N THR A 170 -2.46 6.71 -6.60
CA THR A 170 -1.56 7.03 -7.71
C THR A 170 -0.20 7.33 -7.11
N ILE A 171 0.76 6.43 -7.35
CA ILE A 171 2.13 6.51 -6.80
C ILE A 171 2.94 7.59 -7.52
N PHE A 172 2.60 7.92 -8.76
CA PHE A 172 3.33 8.90 -9.56
C PHE A 172 2.37 9.81 -10.30
N THR A 173 2.12 11.00 -9.77
CA THR A 173 1.88 12.14 -10.64
C THR A 173 3.25 12.65 -11.04
N SER A 174 3.63 12.52 -12.31
CA SER A 174 4.79 13.23 -12.84
C SER A 174 4.62 14.71 -12.49
N SER A 175 5.35 15.19 -11.47
CA SER A 175 5.42 16.61 -11.17
C SER A 175 6.09 17.27 -12.36
N THR A 176 5.29 17.87 -13.24
CA THR A 176 5.76 18.96 -14.10
C THR A 176 5.63 20.30 -13.40
N ASN A 177 5.39 20.36 -12.08
CA ASN A 177 5.28 21.62 -11.35
C ASN A 177 5.81 21.50 -9.91
N GLY A 178 7.08 21.88 -9.73
CA GLY A 178 7.61 22.51 -8.51
C GLY A 178 7.73 21.64 -7.24
N PRO A 179 8.61 22.03 -6.29
CA PRO A 179 8.79 21.31 -5.04
C PRO A 179 7.73 21.76 -4.04
N ASP A 180 6.66 20.99 -3.86
CA ASP A 180 5.78 21.15 -2.70
C ASP A 180 6.46 20.49 -1.50
N LYS A 181 7.35 21.28 -0.87
CA LYS A 181 8.02 20.95 0.38
C LYS A 181 7.00 20.65 1.48
N PHE A 182 6.75 19.37 1.73
CA PHE A 182 6.38 18.88 3.05
C PHE A 182 7.66 18.69 3.88
N GLU A 183 8.40 19.78 4.11
CA GLU A 183 9.45 19.85 5.13
C GLU A 183 8.96 20.76 6.27
N ASP A 184 9.29 20.33 7.49
CA ASP A 184 9.14 21.02 8.78
C ASP A 184 7.77 20.99 9.46
N GLY A 185 7.47 19.87 10.13
CA GLY A 185 6.39 19.80 11.11
C GLY A 185 6.11 18.45 11.80
N LEU A 186 7.06 17.50 11.84
CA LEU A 186 6.92 16.20 12.55
C LEU A 186 8.21 15.78 13.27
#